data_AF-A0A2E5S1R9-F1
#
_entry.id   AF-A0A2E5S1R9-F1
#
_cell.length_a   1.000
_cell.length_b   1.000
_cell.length_c   1.000
_cell.angle_alpha   90.00
_cell.angle_beta   90.00
_cell.angle_gamma   90.00
#
_symmetry.space_group_name_H-M   'P 1'
#
loop_
_entity.id
_entity.type
_entity.pdbx_description
1 polymer ?
#
loop_
_entity_poly.entity_id
_entity_poly.type
_entity_poly.pdbx_seq_one_letter_code
_entity_poly.pdbx_strand_id
1 'polypeptide(L)'
;MEQMEEKGRAFKVSAALDALLLLASFGVTITWLIGEPPFYSDTSPVMSGFTSLSIFLMAGSRLARKLLFGWPTALTLAVIGLVMGGNVSSMLIHLTMPPELLASFNIVLTSVMTSVGLTLFCLYELMVALRETPQSPIILDDILLHLALVPGGLSLLGVLLSNPTYISEGSDPRVGISLFEMAFMGVYAVSAVLSNPDLFLWQFLAKSWSNRVVFLALFANQFVAPLVVAYLFIGVSANTSGPGLELFVLLASVVATVSFLAMQAYLQRRAAST
;
A
#
# COMPACT_ATOMS: atom_id res chain seq x y z
N MET A 1 -2.09 -13.55 30.22
CA MET A 1 -1.06 -14.42 29.62
C MET A 1 -1.28 -14.55 28.11
N GLU A 2 -2.48 -14.94 27.66
CA GLU A 2 -2.84 -15.10 26.24
C GLU A 2 -2.65 -13.83 25.38
N GLN A 3 -3.07 -12.65 25.86
CA GLN A 3 -2.87 -11.38 25.14
C GLN A 3 -1.38 -10.95 25.02
N MET A 4 -0.53 -11.31 25.99
CA MET A 4 0.92 -11.02 25.89
C MET A 4 1.60 -11.94 24.87
N GLU A 5 1.17 -13.20 24.82
CA GLU A 5 1.68 -14.19 23.87
C GLU A 5 1.30 -13.84 22.43
N GLU A 6 0.06 -13.38 22.22
CA GLU A 6 -0.42 -12.93 20.91
C GLU A 6 0.32 -11.69 20.40
N LYS A 7 0.55 -10.69 21.27
CA LYS A 7 1.39 -9.51 20.94
C LYS A 7 2.83 -9.91 20.61
N GLY A 8 3.41 -10.82 21.38
CA GLY A 8 4.76 -11.34 21.12
C GLY A 8 4.85 -12.09 19.79
N ARG A 9 3.82 -12.84 19.41
CA ARG A 9 3.74 -13.53 18.11
C ARG A 9 3.60 -12.54 16.95
N ALA A 10 2.70 -11.56 17.06
CA ALA A 10 2.51 -10.53 16.03
C ALA A 10 3.81 -9.73 15.79
N PHE A 11 4.51 -9.37 16.87
CA PHE A 11 5.82 -8.72 16.78
C PHE A 11 6.82 -9.58 15.98
N LYS A 12 7.00 -10.85 16.35
CA LYS A 12 7.93 -11.77 15.67
C LYS A 12 7.61 -11.93 14.19
N VAL A 13 6.34 -12.11 13.84
CA VAL A 13 5.90 -12.24 12.45
C VAL A 13 6.17 -10.95 11.69
N SER A 14 5.80 -9.79 12.24
CA SER A 14 6.05 -8.50 11.59
C SER A 14 7.54 -8.23 11.37
N ALA A 15 8.41 -8.59 12.33
CA ALA A 15 9.85 -8.44 12.20
C ALA A 15 10.43 -9.38 11.13
N ALA A 16 9.92 -10.62 11.04
CA ALA A 16 10.32 -11.55 9.99
C ALA A 16 9.88 -11.08 8.60
N LEU A 17 8.67 -10.52 8.47
CA LEU A 17 8.18 -9.95 7.22
C LEU A 17 8.99 -8.72 6.79
N ASP A 18 9.31 -7.81 7.71
CA ASP A 18 10.17 -6.66 7.42
C ASP A 18 11.59 -7.09 7.04
N ALA A 19 12.17 -8.10 7.70
CA ALA A 19 13.48 -8.65 7.35
C ALA A 19 13.46 -9.31 5.96
N LEU A 20 12.41 -10.07 5.64
CA LEU A 20 12.22 -10.65 4.31
C LEU A 20 12.12 -9.55 3.25
N LEU A 21 11.29 -8.53 3.48
CA LEU A 21 11.15 -7.40 2.58
C LEU A 21 12.47 -6.65 2.41
N LEU A 22 13.21 -6.42 3.50
CA LEU A 22 14.50 -5.75 3.46
C LEU A 22 15.48 -6.51 2.55
N LEU A 23 15.63 -7.82 2.76
CA LEU A 23 16.55 -8.65 1.98
C LEU A 23 16.10 -8.78 0.51
N ALA A 24 14.82 -9.02 0.28
CA ALA A 24 14.27 -9.17 -1.06
C ALA A 24 14.38 -7.85 -1.85
N SER A 25 14.02 -6.72 -1.24
CA SER A 25 14.08 -5.42 -1.91
C SER A 25 15.52 -4.96 -2.13
N PHE A 26 16.43 -5.25 -1.20
CA PHE A 26 17.87 -5.08 -1.42
C PHE A 26 18.35 -5.89 -2.64
N GLY A 27 17.97 -7.16 -2.72
CA GLY A 27 18.30 -8.02 -3.87
C GLY A 27 17.84 -7.41 -5.20
N VAL A 28 16.58 -6.96 -5.27
CA VAL A 28 16.00 -6.30 -6.46
C VAL A 28 16.78 -5.01 -6.80
N THR A 29 17.11 -4.20 -5.80
CA THR A 29 17.91 -2.98 -6.02
C THR A 29 19.30 -3.31 -6.58
N ILE A 30 20.00 -4.31 -6.03
CA ILE A 30 21.32 -4.73 -6.53
C ILE A 30 21.23 -5.25 -7.97
N THR A 31 20.21 -6.06 -8.29
CA THR A 31 20.01 -6.56 -9.65
C THR A 31 19.76 -5.44 -10.67
N TRP A 32 19.09 -4.35 -10.27
CA TRP A 32 18.99 -3.15 -11.10
C TRP A 32 20.35 -2.48 -11.33
N LEU A 33 21.21 -2.42 -10.31
CA LEU A 33 22.54 -1.79 -10.42
C LEU A 33 23.51 -2.55 -11.33
N ILE A 34 23.38 -3.88 -11.43
CA ILE A 34 24.18 -4.72 -12.33
C ILE A 34 23.55 -4.87 -13.74
N GLY A 35 22.37 -4.29 -13.98
CA GLY A 35 21.70 -4.30 -15.27
C GLY A 35 20.85 -5.54 -15.58
N GLU A 36 20.55 -6.37 -14.58
CA GLU A 36 19.77 -7.61 -14.72
C GLU A 36 18.54 -7.64 -13.79
N PRO A 37 17.61 -6.68 -13.90
CA PRO A 37 16.45 -6.63 -13.01
C PRO A 37 15.56 -7.88 -13.14
N PRO A 38 14.99 -8.38 -12.03
CA PRO A 38 14.21 -9.60 -12.02
C PRO A 38 12.88 -9.40 -12.75
N PHE A 39 12.46 -10.42 -13.50
CA PHE A 39 11.22 -10.41 -14.28
C PHE A 39 11.11 -9.22 -15.25
N TYR A 40 12.25 -8.75 -15.77
CA TYR A 40 12.26 -7.66 -16.74
C TYR A 40 11.53 -8.04 -18.02
N SER A 41 10.80 -7.07 -18.57
CA SER A 41 10.06 -7.18 -19.82
C SER A 41 9.96 -5.80 -20.44
N ASP A 42 10.10 -5.71 -21.76
CA ASP A 42 9.93 -4.45 -22.50
C ASP A 42 8.47 -4.13 -22.81
N THR A 43 7.55 -5.06 -22.55
CA THR A 43 6.14 -4.96 -22.95
C THR A 43 5.17 -5.11 -21.78
N SER A 44 5.67 -5.17 -20.55
CA SER A 44 4.83 -5.28 -19.36
C SER A 44 5.47 -4.58 -18.17
N PRO A 45 4.68 -4.21 -17.15
CA PRO A 45 5.21 -3.53 -15.98
C PRO A 45 6.26 -4.35 -15.25
N VAL A 46 7.31 -3.66 -14.78
CA VAL A 46 8.38 -4.24 -13.98
C VAL A 46 8.49 -3.50 -12.65
N MET A 47 8.93 -4.19 -11.60
CA MET A 47 9.22 -3.51 -10.33
C MET A 47 10.44 -2.60 -10.52
N SER A 48 10.25 -1.29 -10.39
CA SER A 48 11.33 -0.33 -10.63
C SER A 48 12.43 -0.40 -9.56
N GLY A 49 13.64 0.01 -9.94
CA GLY A 49 14.74 0.15 -8.99
C GLY A 49 14.39 1.11 -7.86
N PHE A 50 13.69 2.21 -8.18
CA PHE A 50 13.21 3.18 -7.21
C PHE A 50 12.16 2.62 -6.24
N THR A 51 11.22 1.79 -6.71
CA THR A 51 10.24 1.11 -5.86
C THR A 51 10.95 0.17 -4.88
N SER A 52 11.89 -0.65 -5.40
CA SER A 52 12.64 -1.58 -4.55
C SER A 52 13.46 -0.86 -3.49
N LEU A 53 14.14 0.23 -3.86
CA LEU A 53 14.89 1.05 -2.91
C LEU A 53 13.97 1.72 -1.88
N SER A 54 12.79 2.19 -2.30
CA SER A 54 11.80 2.77 -1.39
C SER A 54 11.37 1.76 -0.32
N ILE A 55 11.02 0.53 -0.74
CA ILE A 55 10.61 -0.53 0.18
C ILE A 55 11.77 -0.97 1.07
N PHE A 56 13.00 -1.06 0.54
CA PHE A 56 14.21 -1.34 1.30
C PHE A 56 14.38 -0.35 2.46
N LEU A 57 14.33 0.94 2.14
CA LEU A 57 14.49 2.02 3.10
C LEU A 57 13.36 2.03 4.14
N MET A 58 12.12 1.85 3.71
CA MET A 58 10.96 1.83 4.60
C MET A 58 10.99 0.62 5.54
N ALA A 59 11.18 -0.59 5.02
CA ALA A 59 11.25 -1.82 5.80
C ALA A 59 12.47 -1.80 6.75
N GLY A 60 13.62 -1.31 6.27
CA GLY A 60 14.83 -1.16 7.06
C GLY A 60 14.66 -0.18 8.22
N SER A 61 14.07 0.99 7.96
CA SER A 61 13.76 1.98 8.99
C SER A 61 12.80 1.41 10.05
N ARG A 62 11.74 0.73 9.62
CA ARG A 62 10.79 0.08 10.53
C ARG A 62 11.45 -1.01 11.37
N LEU A 63 12.27 -1.87 10.75
CA LEU A 63 12.98 -2.95 11.44
C LEU A 63 14.02 -2.40 12.43
N ALA A 64 14.74 -1.35 12.05
CA ALA A 64 15.69 -0.66 12.91
C ALA A 64 15.02 -0.11 14.17
N ARG A 65 13.87 0.57 14.05
CA ARG A 65 13.08 1.01 15.21
C ARG A 65 12.65 -0.13 16.12
N LYS A 66 12.35 -1.31 15.57
CA LYS A 66 11.90 -2.48 16.34
C LYS A 66 13.03 -3.18 17.08
N LEU A 67 14.22 -3.27 16.48
CA LEU A 67 15.28 -4.16 16.95
C LEU A 67 16.51 -3.44 17.50
N LEU A 68 16.77 -2.20 17.10
CA LEU A 68 17.95 -1.46 17.53
C LEU A 68 17.61 -0.54 18.70
N PHE A 69 18.21 -0.83 19.85
CA PHE A 69 18.08 0.01 21.03
C PHE A 69 18.65 1.40 20.76
N GLY A 70 17.85 2.44 20.99
CA GLY A 70 18.26 3.84 20.82
C GLY A 70 18.28 4.34 19.37
N TRP A 71 17.63 3.65 18.43
CA TRP A 71 17.49 4.15 17.06
C TRP A 71 16.87 5.56 17.02
N PRO A 72 17.52 6.57 16.44
CA PRO A 72 17.03 7.95 16.49
C PRO A 72 15.73 8.15 15.69
N THR A 73 14.73 8.78 16.31
CA THR A 73 13.50 9.20 15.60
C THR A 73 13.84 10.10 14.42
N ALA A 74 14.79 11.03 14.56
CA ALA A 74 15.22 11.91 13.47
C ALA A 74 15.71 11.13 12.23
N LEU A 75 16.42 10.01 12.41
CA LEU A 75 16.89 9.18 11.30
C LEU A 75 15.72 8.46 10.62
N THR A 76 14.75 7.98 11.41
CA THR A 76 13.50 7.43 10.86
C THR A 76 12.79 8.47 9.98
N LEU A 77 12.61 9.68 10.49
CA LEU A 77 11.93 10.77 9.77
C LEU A 77 12.70 11.16 8.50
N ALA A 78 14.03 11.19 8.54
CA ALA A 78 14.85 11.47 7.37
C ALA A 78 14.67 10.41 6.28
N VAL A 79 14.68 9.12 6.66
CA VAL A 79 14.45 8.02 5.70
C VAL A 79 13.03 8.06 5.12
N ILE A 80 12.02 8.27 5.94
CA ILE A 80 10.62 8.42 5.48
C ILE A 80 10.50 9.63 4.54
N GLY A 81 11.09 10.77 4.91
CA GLY A 81 11.08 12.00 4.12
C GLY A 81 11.76 11.84 2.76
N LEU A 82 12.89 11.11 2.72
CA LEU A 82 13.59 10.78 1.48
C LEU A 82 12.70 9.95 0.54
N VAL A 83 12.09 8.88 1.05
CA VAL A 83 11.23 8.00 0.26
C VAL A 83 9.98 8.75 -0.20
N MET A 84 9.33 9.50 0.70
CA MET A 84 8.16 10.31 0.37
C MET A 84 8.49 11.36 -0.71
N GLY A 85 9.57 12.11 -0.53
CA GLY A 85 10.01 13.14 -1.49
C GLY A 85 10.35 12.56 -2.86
N GLY A 86 11.03 11.40 -2.90
CA GLY A 86 11.32 10.69 -4.15
C GLY A 86 10.07 10.26 -4.90
N ASN A 87 9.08 9.71 -4.19
CA ASN A 87 7.81 9.28 -4.81
C ASN A 87 6.95 10.47 -5.24
N VAL A 88 6.92 11.56 -4.48
CA VAL A 88 6.27 12.82 -4.92
C VAL A 88 6.94 13.38 -6.17
N SER A 89 8.27 13.36 -6.23
CA SER A 89 9.02 13.76 -7.43
C SER A 89 8.66 12.87 -8.63
N SER A 90 8.58 11.55 -8.45
CA SER A 90 8.18 10.60 -9.51
C SER A 90 6.79 10.92 -10.06
N MET A 91 5.82 11.21 -9.19
CA MET A 91 4.48 11.65 -9.60
C MET A 91 4.55 12.94 -10.44
N LEU A 92 5.29 13.95 -9.97
CA LEU A 92 5.41 15.22 -10.68
C LEU A 92 6.08 15.05 -12.05
N ILE A 93 7.12 14.24 -12.14
CA ILE A 93 7.80 13.92 -13.41
C ILE A 93 6.80 13.29 -14.39
N HIS A 94 6.04 12.29 -13.97
CA HIS A 94 5.03 11.68 -14.83
C HIS A 94 3.89 12.62 -15.24
N LEU A 95 3.51 13.55 -14.37
CA LEU A 95 2.40 14.48 -14.62
C LEU A 95 2.79 15.70 -15.45
N THR A 96 4.08 16.04 -15.52
CA THR A 96 4.54 17.30 -16.12
C THR A 96 5.54 17.13 -17.27
N MET A 97 6.25 16.00 -17.34
CA MET A 97 7.28 15.80 -18.35
C MET A 97 6.67 15.23 -19.65
N PRO A 98 7.08 15.75 -20.83
CA PRO A 98 6.72 15.17 -22.12
C PRO A 98 7.08 13.67 -22.22
N PRO A 99 6.22 12.85 -22.87
CA PRO A 99 6.45 11.40 -23.02
C PRO A 99 7.81 11.05 -23.64
N GLU A 100 8.31 11.86 -24.57
CA GLU A 100 9.58 11.62 -25.26
C GLU A 100 10.77 11.74 -24.30
N LEU A 101 10.68 12.66 -23.33
CA LEU A 101 11.71 12.81 -22.29
C LEU A 101 11.59 11.71 -21.24
N LEU A 102 10.38 11.28 -20.88
CA LEU A 102 10.16 10.12 -20.00
C LEU A 102 10.75 8.83 -20.61
N ALA A 103 10.57 8.62 -21.92
CA ALA A 103 11.12 7.47 -22.63
C ALA A 103 12.66 7.51 -22.75
N SER A 104 13.29 8.67 -22.54
CA SER A 104 14.75 8.83 -22.63
C SER A 104 15.52 8.31 -21.40
N PHE A 105 14.82 8.01 -20.30
CA PHE A 105 15.46 7.44 -19.12
C PHE A 105 15.82 5.97 -19.35
N ASN A 106 17.09 5.62 -19.07
CA ASN A 106 17.56 4.23 -19.06
C ASN A 106 17.08 3.43 -17.83
N ILE A 107 16.38 4.08 -16.91
CA ILE A 107 15.85 3.47 -15.67
C ILE A 107 14.34 3.64 -15.71
N VAL A 108 13.63 2.57 -15.37
CA VAL A 108 12.17 2.61 -15.23
C VAL A 108 11.83 3.40 -13.97
N LEU A 109 11.02 4.46 -14.13
CA LEU A 109 10.54 5.27 -13.01
C LEU A 109 9.41 4.57 -12.25
N THR A 110 9.24 4.90 -10.98
CA THR A 110 8.10 4.42 -10.19
C THR A 110 6.81 5.02 -10.73
N SER A 111 5.83 4.17 -11.06
CA SER A 111 4.54 4.62 -11.59
C SER A 111 3.85 5.63 -10.66
N VAL A 112 2.95 6.45 -11.20
CA VAL A 112 2.17 7.42 -10.41
C VAL A 112 1.39 6.70 -9.30
N MET A 113 0.72 5.61 -9.64
CA MET A 113 -0.09 4.88 -8.67
C MET A 113 0.74 4.23 -7.56
N THR A 114 1.87 3.58 -7.90
CA THR A 114 2.81 3.05 -6.90
C THR A 114 3.32 4.17 -6.00
N SER A 115 3.66 5.31 -6.59
CA SER A 115 4.15 6.49 -5.86
C SER A 115 3.11 7.04 -4.89
N VAL A 116 1.83 7.06 -5.26
CA VAL A 116 0.71 7.39 -4.35
C VAL A 116 0.68 6.42 -3.18
N GLY A 117 0.72 5.10 -3.44
CA GLY A 117 0.68 4.08 -2.40
C GLY A 117 1.86 4.19 -1.42
N LEU A 118 3.08 4.34 -1.94
CA LEU A 118 4.29 4.54 -1.13
C LEU A 118 4.25 5.84 -0.33
N THR A 119 3.73 6.93 -0.92
CA THR A 119 3.54 8.20 -0.21
C THR A 119 2.58 8.04 0.96
N LEU A 120 1.46 7.34 0.77
CA LEU A 120 0.49 7.05 1.83
C LEU A 120 1.06 6.13 2.91
N PHE A 121 1.85 5.12 2.55
CA PHE A 121 2.59 4.32 3.53
C PHE A 121 3.62 5.16 4.29
N CYS A 122 4.32 6.08 3.63
CA CYS A 122 5.24 7.00 4.29
C CYS A 122 4.50 7.94 5.25
N LEU A 123 3.32 8.44 4.88
CA LEU A 123 2.49 9.25 5.77
C LEU A 123 2.05 8.43 6.99
N TYR A 124 1.63 7.18 6.79
CA TYR A 124 1.35 6.26 7.90
C TYR A 124 2.57 6.07 8.81
N GLU A 125 3.74 5.81 8.24
CA GLU A 125 4.98 5.64 9.02
C GLU A 125 5.39 6.91 9.77
N LEU A 126 5.18 8.07 9.16
CA LEU A 126 5.41 9.37 9.77
C LEU A 126 4.50 9.55 10.98
N MET A 127 3.22 9.20 10.83
CA MET A 127 2.27 9.20 11.94
C MET A 127 2.77 8.27 13.05
N VAL A 128 3.07 7.00 12.77
CA VAL A 128 3.56 6.05 13.79
C VAL A 128 4.86 6.53 14.47
N ALA A 129 5.75 7.22 13.74
CA ALA A 129 7.00 7.73 14.31
C ALA A 129 6.81 8.98 15.19
N LEU A 130 5.86 9.85 14.86
CA LEU A 130 5.66 11.14 15.52
C LEU A 130 4.61 11.11 16.63
N ARG A 131 3.62 10.23 16.52
CA ARG A 131 2.54 10.12 17.50
C ARG A 131 2.46 8.69 18.03
N GLU A 132 2.20 8.58 19.33
CA GLU A 132 1.51 7.40 19.83
C GLU A 132 0.15 7.36 19.10
N THR A 133 -0.19 6.24 18.43
CA THR A 133 -1.41 6.14 17.62
C THR A 133 -2.59 6.67 18.43
N PRO A 134 -3.20 7.79 18.00
CA PRO A 134 -3.97 8.60 18.89
C PRO A 134 -5.25 7.83 19.12
N GLN A 135 -5.72 7.85 20.37
CA GLN A 135 -7.12 7.67 20.60
C GLN A 135 -7.85 8.88 19.97
N SER A 136 -8.06 8.87 18.65
CA SER A 136 -8.94 9.75 17.87
C SER A 136 -10.04 8.95 17.14
N PRO A 137 -11.27 9.48 16.98
CA PRO A 137 -12.34 8.81 16.23
C PRO A 137 -12.06 8.74 14.72
N ILE A 138 -11.13 9.57 14.22
CA ILE A 138 -10.79 9.66 12.80
C ILE A 138 -9.97 8.45 12.33
N ILE A 139 -9.48 7.58 13.23
CA ILE A 139 -8.75 6.32 12.94
C ILE A 139 -7.72 6.48 11.80
N LEU A 140 -6.98 7.60 11.81
CA LEU A 140 -6.18 8.03 10.65
C LEU A 140 -5.16 6.99 10.20
N ASP A 141 -4.58 6.21 11.12
CA ASP A 141 -3.65 5.13 10.77
C ASP A 141 -4.33 4.03 9.94
N ASP A 142 -5.53 3.60 10.35
CA ASP A 142 -6.34 2.65 9.61
C ASP A 142 -6.74 3.21 8.23
N ILE A 143 -7.11 4.49 8.15
CA ILE A 143 -7.46 5.16 6.88
C ILE A 143 -6.26 5.17 5.92
N LEU A 144 -5.10 5.60 6.40
CA LEU A 144 -3.90 5.68 5.56
C LEU A 144 -3.49 4.30 5.05
N LEU A 145 -3.58 3.26 5.87
CA LEU A 145 -3.30 1.88 5.44
C LEU A 145 -4.28 1.39 4.37
N HIS A 146 -5.58 1.68 4.50
CA HIS A 146 -6.56 1.32 3.49
C HIS A 146 -6.32 2.08 2.18
N LEU A 147 -6.08 3.38 2.25
CA LEU A 147 -5.81 4.20 1.06
C LEU A 147 -4.51 3.78 0.36
N ALA A 148 -3.48 3.40 1.11
CA ALA A 148 -2.21 2.93 0.55
C ALA A 148 -2.35 1.63 -0.26
N LEU A 149 -3.39 0.82 0.00
CA LEU A 149 -3.71 -0.41 -0.73
C LEU A 149 -4.52 -0.16 -2.02
N VAL A 150 -5.19 0.98 -2.14
CA VAL A 150 -6.04 1.30 -3.30
C VAL A 150 -5.28 1.21 -4.63
N PRO A 151 -4.06 1.78 -4.77
CA PRO A 151 -3.28 1.64 -6.00
C PRO A 151 -3.02 0.18 -6.42
N GLY A 152 -2.63 -0.67 -5.47
CA GLY A 152 -2.40 -2.09 -5.73
C GLY A 152 -3.69 -2.83 -6.07
N GLY A 153 -4.80 -2.50 -5.40
CA GLY A 153 -6.12 -3.04 -5.70
C GLY A 153 -6.61 -2.68 -7.10
N LEU A 154 -6.42 -1.43 -7.51
CA LEU A 154 -6.71 -0.97 -8.87
C LEU A 154 -5.84 -1.69 -9.89
N SER A 155 -4.55 -1.84 -9.63
CA SER A 155 -3.68 -2.58 -10.55
C SER A 155 -4.03 -4.05 -10.67
N LEU A 156 -4.41 -4.71 -9.57
CA LEU A 156 -4.92 -6.09 -9.62
C LEU A 156 -6.17 -6.18 -10.50
N LEU A 157 -7.09 -5.23 -10.38
CA LEU A 157 -8.26 -5.13 -11.26
C LEU A 157 -7.84 -4.94 -12.72
N GLY A 158 -6.84 -4.10 -12.98
CA GLY A 158 -6.24 -3.90 -14.30
C GLY A 158 -5.68 -5.19 -14.91
N VAL A 159 -4.94 -5.98 -14.13
CA VAL A 159 -4.44 -7.29 -14.57
C VAL A 159 -5.59 -8.25 -14.88
N LEU A 160 -6.61 -8.32 -14.02
CA LEU A 160 -7.75 -9.24 -14.18
C LEU A 160 -8.65 -8.87 -15.36
N LEU A 161 -8.76 -7.59 -15.69
CA LEU A 161 -9.58 -7.07 -16.78
C LEU A 161 -8.78 -6.76 -18.05
N SER A 162 -7.46 -6.97 -18.04
CA SER A 162 -6.56 -6.56 -19.12
C SER A 162 -6.70 -5.07 -19.48
N ASN A 163 -6.83 -4.20 -18.48
CA ASN A 163 -7.01 -2.75 -18.67
C ASN A 163 -5.71 -1.98 -18.30
N PRO A 164 -4.97 -1.43 -19.28
CA PRO A 164 -3.68 -0.77 -19.04
C PRO A 164 -3.81 0.51 -18.20
N THR A 165 -4.96 1.19 -18.27
CA THR A 165 -5.24 2.39 -17.46
C THR A 165 -5.13 2.08 -15.96
N TYR A 166 -5.62 0.92 -15.56
CA TYR A 166 -5.59 0.48 -14.17
C TYR A 166 -4.25 -0.11 -13.76
N ILE A 167 -3.39 -0.48 -14.69
CA ILE A 167 -2.03 -0.94 -14.38
C ILE A 167 -1.08 0.26 -14.21
N SER A 168 -1.57 1.48 -14.49
CA SER A 168 -0.78 2.72 -14.55
C SER A 168 0.24 2.70 -15.69
N GLU A 169 -0.01 1.92 -16.74
CA GLU A 169 0.82 1.91 -17.94
C GLU A 169 0.68 3.25 -18.66
N GLY A 170 1.81 3.97 -18.76
CA GLY A 170 1.91 5.23 -19.48
C GLY A 170 2.36 5.02 -20.92
N SER A 171 3.15 5.97 -21.44
CA SER A 171 3.82 5.83 -22.73
C SER A 171 4.89 4.72 -22.75
N ASP A 172 5.45 4.40 -21.57
CA ASP A 172 6.37 3.28 -21.38
C ASP A 172 5.61 2.12 -20.69
N PRO A 173 5.42 0.97 -21.34
CA PRO A 173 4.67 -0.17 -20.79
C PRO A 173 5.37 -0.80 -19.57
N ARG A 174 6.66 -0.50 -19.36
CA ARG A 174 7.42 -0.94 -18.18
C ARG A 174 7.02 -0.16 -16.93
N VAL A 175 6.55 1.08 -17.12
CA VAL A 175 6.13 1.96 -16.05
C VAL A 175 4.67 1.65 -15.72
N GLY A 176 4.47 0.79 -14.72
CA GLY A 176 3.19 0.38 -14.17
C GLY A 176 3.41 -0.35 -12.85
N ILE A 177 2.34 -0.87 -12.25
CA ILE A 177 2.47 -1.73 -11.05
C ILE A 177 2.52 -3.19 -11.48
N SER A 178 3.68 -3.83 -11.34
CA SER A 178 3.83 -5.27 -11.62
C SER A 178 3.20 -6.13 -10.52
N LEU A 179 2.84 -7.38 -10.82
CA LEU A 179 2.40 -8.36 -9.80
C LEU A 179 3.46 -8.56 -8.71
N PHE A 180 4.74 -8.52 -9.10
CA PHE A 180 5.85 -8.63 -8.18
C PHE A 180 5.91 -7.42 -7.22
N GLU A 181 5.71 -6.21 -7.75
CA GLU A 181 5.62 -4.99 -6.95
C GLU A 181 4.39 -5.00 -6.01
N MET A 182 3.22 -5.42 -6.51
CA MET A 182 2.01 -5.60 -5.70
C MET A 182 2.25 -6.57 -4.54
N ALA A 183 2.96 -7.67 -4.76
CA ALA A 183 3.29 -8.63 -3.72
C ALA A 183 4.15 -7.98 -2.61
N PHE A 184 5.16 -7.19 -2.97
CA PHE A 184 5.97 -6.48 -1.99
C PHE A 184 5.16 -5.47 -1.19
N MET A 185 4.32 -4.67 -1.86
CA MET A 185 3.45 -3.70 -1.18
C MET A 185 2.42 -4.39 -0.28
N GLY A 186 1.87 -5.52 -0.70
CA GLY A 186 0.96 -6.34 0.09
C GLY A 186 1.62 -6.89 1.35
N VAL A 187 2.82 -7.47 1.23
CA VAL A 187 3.61 -7.93 2.39
C VAL A 187 3.97 -6.75 3.30
N TYR A 188 4.30 -5.58 2.73
CA TYR A 188 4.60 -4.38 3.51
C TYR A 188 3.39 -3.92 4.32
N ALA A 189 2.19 -3.93 3.72
CA ALA A 189 0.94 -3.58 4.38
C ALA A 189 0.61 -4.55 5.51
N VAL A 190 0.73 -5.87 5.27
CA VAL A 190 0.51 -6.89 6.30
C VAL A 190 1.49 -6.70 7.45
N SER A 191 2.77 -6.46 7.15
CA SER A 191 3.76 -6.17 8.18
C SER A 191 3.40 -4.89 8.95
N ALA A 192 2.98 -3.82 8.27
CA ALA A 192 2.56 -2.56 8.90
C ALA A 192 1.42 -2.78 9.91
N VAL A 193 0.39 -3.49 9.48
CA VAL A 193 -0.79 -3.83 10.31
C VAL A 193 -0.39 -4.64 11.54
N LEU A 194 0.46 -5.66 11.38
CA LEU A 194 0.94 -6.49 12.48
C LEU A 194 1.91 -5.76 13.42
N SER A 195 2.60 -4.73 12.93
CA SER A 195 3.55 -3.93 13.68
C SER A 195 2.90 -2.94 14.63
N ASN A 196 1.66 -2.54 14.33
CA ASN A 196 0.93 -1.53 15.09
C ASN A 196 -0.25 -2.18 15.83
N PRO A 197 -0.07 -2.56 17.11
CA PRO A 197 -1.15 -3.15 17.91
C PRO A 197 -2.25 -2.15 18.28
N ASP A 198 -2.01 -0.85 18.10
CA ASP A 198 -2.91 0.22 18.52
C ASP A 198 -3.91 0.64 17.44
N LEU A 199 -3.85 0.02 16.26
CA LEU A 199 -4.85 0.19 15.21
C LEU A 199 -6.26 -0.08 15.74
N PHE A 200 -7.21 0.76 15.35
CA PHE A 200 -8.60 0.55 15.72
C PHE A 200 -9.13 -0.78 15.17
N LEU A 201 -8.66 -1.19 13.99
CA LEU A 201 -8.99 -2.48 13.38
C LEU A 201 -8.81 -3.64 14.36
N TRP A 202 -7.70 -3.69 15.11
CA TRP A 202 -7.47 -4.79 16.06
C TRP A 202 -8.49 -4.79 17.20
N GLN A 203 -8.81 -3.61 17.73
CA GLN A 203 -9.82 -3.45 18.78
C GLN A 203 -11.21 -3.88 18.27
N PHE A 204 -11.55 -3.50 17.04
CA PHE A 204 -12.79 -3.86 16.39
C PHE A 204 -12.91 -5.38 16.17
N LEU A 205 -11.86 -6.02 15.62
CA LEU A 205 -11.84 -7.45 15.34
C LEU A 205 -11.81 -8.33 16.59
N ALA A 206 -11.20 -7.85 17.69
CA ALA A 206 -11.14 -8.56 18.95
C ALA A 206 -12.50 -8.62 19.67
N LYS A 207 -13.39 -7.64 19.42
CA LYS A 207 -14.64 -7.47 20.16
C LYS A 207 -15.68 -8.57 19.90
N SER A 208 -15.80 -9.09 18.69
CA SER A 208 -16.76 -10.17 18.38
C SER A 208 -16.44 -10.93 17.10
N TRP A 209 -16.96 -12.16 16.97
CA TRP A 209 -16.91 -12.91 15.71
C TRP A 209 -17.68 -12.20 14.58
N SER A 210 -18.84 -11.62 14.89
CA SER A 210 -19.63 -10.85 13.93
C SER A 210 -18.84 -9.69 13.34
N ASN A 211 -18.02 -8.99 14.13
CA ASN A 211 -17.16 -7.91 13.64
C ASN A 211 -16.13 -8.43 12.64
N ARG A 212 -15.55 -9.61 12.86
CA ARG A 212 -14.61 -10.25 11.92
C ARG A 212 -15.28 -10.57 10.60
N VAL A 213 -16.48 -11.14 10.64
CA VAL A 213 -17.26 -11.46 9.43
C VAL A 213 -17.65 -10.19 8.68
N VAL A 214 -18.12 -9.15 9.38
CA VAL A 214 -18.49 -7.86 8.76
C VAL A 214 -17.28 -7.19 8.12
N PHE A 215 -16.14 -7.14 8.82
CA PHE A 215 -14.92 -6.56 8.25
C PHE A 215 -14.45 -7.38 7.04
N LEU A 216 -14.43 -8.71 7.13
CA LEU A 216 -14.04 -9.57 6.02
C LEU A 216 -14.95 -9.35 4.80
N ALA A 217 -16.27 -9.24 5.02
CA ALA A 217 -17.23 -8.97 3.95
C ALA A 217 -16.98 -7.60 3.30
N LEU A 218 -16.81 -6.55 4.11
CA LEU A 218 -16.52 -5.19 3.60
C LEU A 218 -15.19 -5.13 2.86
N PHE A 219 -14.14 -5.73 3.42
CA PHE A 219 -12.80 -5.76 2.82
C PHE A 219 -12.79 -6.56 1.52
N ALA A 220 -13.36 -7.76 1.50
CA ALA A 220 -13.47 -8.57 0.29
C ALA A 220 -14.32 -7.87 -0.79
N ASN A 221 -15.38 -7.18 -0.39
CA ASN A 221 -16.25 -6.45 -1.31
C ASN A 221 -15.50 -5.36 -2.09
N GLN A 222 -14.43 -4.77 -1.53
CA GLN A 222 -13.59 -3.79 -2.22
C GLN A 222 -12.96 -4.33 -3.51
N PHE A 223 -12.79 -5.65 -3.63
CA PHE A 223 -12.17 -6.30 -4.79
C PHE A 223 -13.17 -7.14 -5.59
N VAL A 224 -14.11 -7.80 -4.91
CA VAL A 224 -15.10 -8.67 -5.57
C VAL A 224 -16.18 -7.87 -6.31
N ALA A 225 -16.75 -6.83 -5.69
CA ALA A 225 -17.84 -6.07 -6.32
C ALA A 225 -17.41 -5.36 -7.62
N PRO A 226 -16.22 -4.73 -7.70
CA PRO A 226 -15.70 -4.19 -8.96
C PRO A 226 -15.61 -5.23 -10.07
N LEU A 227 -15.13 -6.44 -9.76
CA LEU A 227 -15.05 -7.53 -10.74
C LEU A 227 -16.44 -7.96 -11.21
N VAL A 228 -17.39 -8.15 -10.29
CA VAL A 228 -18.76 -8.51 -10.64
C VAL A 228 -19.37 -7.47 -11.58
N VAL A 229 -19.20 -6.17 -11.28
CA VAL A 229 -19.70 -5.09 -12.13
C VAL A 229 -18.98 -5.07 -13.48
N ALA A 230 -17.67 -5.23 -13.52
CA ALA A 230 -16.93 -5.31 -14.78
C ALA A 230 -17.44 -6.44 -15.68
N TYR A 231 -17.68 -7.63 -15.14
CA TYR A 231 -18.20 -8.77 -15.90
C TYR A 231 -19.66 -8.59 -16.34
N LEU A 232 -20.52 -8.03 -15.47
CA LEU A 232 -21.92 -7.78 -15.82
C LEU A 232 -22.08 -6.72 -16.93
N PHE A 233 -21.16 -5.76 -17.00
CA PHE A 233 -21.20 -4.65 -17.95
C PHE A 233 -20.17 -4.75 -19.08
N ILE A 234 -19.54 -5.90 -19.28
CA ILE A 234 -18.43 -6.09 -20.23
C ILE A 234 -18.77 -5.63 -21.65
N GLY A 235 -20.03 -5.76 -22.08
CA GLY A 235 -20.51 -5.29 -23.39
C GLY A 235 -20.73 -3.78 -23.52
N VAL A 236 -20.83 -3.05 -22.39
CA VAL A 236 -20.98 -1.58 -22.36
C VAL A 236 -19.60 -0.92 -22.33
N SER A 237 -18.62 -1.53 -21.65
CA SER A 237 -17.25 -1.03 -21.50
C SER A 237 -16.28 -1.48 -22.60
N ALA A 238 -16.67 -2.43 -23.47
CA ALA A 238 -15.80 -3.03 -24.51
C ALA A 238 -15.15 -2.03 -25.48
N ASN A 239 -15.67 -0.80 -25.60
CA ASN A 239 -15.18 0.23 -26.53
C ASN A 239 -14.62 1.49 -25.85
N THR A 240 -14.47 1.51 -24.53
CA THR A 240 -13.93 2.68 -23.82
C THR A 240 -12.53 2.38 -23.28
N SER A 241 -11.51 3.09 -23.79
CA SER A 241 -10.11 3.00 -23.37
C SER A 241 -9.81 3.66 -22.01
N GLY A 242 -10.82 3.77 -21.13
CA GLY A 242 -10.73 4.51 -19.88
C GLY A 242 -11.30 3.75 -18.68
N PRO A 243 -11.37 4.41 -17.50
CA PRO A 243 -11.95 3.80 -16.32
C PRO A 243 -13.43 3.44 -16.52
N GLY A 244 -13.80 2.19 -16.25
CA GLY A 244 -15.18 1.75 -16.23
C GLY A 244 -15.88 1.95 -14.89
N LEU A 245 -17.10 1.44 -14.79
CA LEU A 245 -17.95 1.51 -13.59
C LEU A 245 -17.31 0.84 -12.38
N GLU A 246 -16.48 -0.17 -12.61
CA GLU A 246 -15.73 -0.92 -11.61
C GLU A 246 -14.81 -0.04 -10.76
N LEU A 247 -14.22 1.03 -11.31
CA LEU A 247 -13.44 1.99 -10.53
C LEU A 247 -14.32 2.68 -9.47
N PHE A 248 -15.49 3.15 -9.87
CA PHE A 248 -16.41 3.82 -8.94
C PHE A 248 -16.89 2.87 -7.85
N VAL A 249 -17.13 1.61 -8.19
CA VAL A 249 -17.52 0.56 -7.23
C VAL A 249 -16.40 0.26 -6.25
N LEU A 250 -15.15 0.23 -6.71
CA LEU A 250 -13.98 0.02 -5.85
C LEU A 250 -13.86 1.17 -4.86
N LEU A 251 -13.86 2.42 -5.36
CA LEU A 251 -13.75 3.61 -4.52
C LEU A 251 -14.91 3.72 -3.53
N ALA A 252 -16.14 3.45 -3.97
CA ALA A 252 -17.31 3.43 -3.10
C ALA A 252 -17.17 2.37 -1.98
N SER A 253 -16.62 1.20 -2.29
CA SER A 253 -16.40 0.13 -1.32
C SER A 253 -15.30 0.48 -0.30
N VAL A 254 -14.24 1.16 -0.75
CA VAL A 254 -13.19 1.68 0.14
C VAL A 254 -13.76 2.73 1.08
N VAL A 255 -14.51 3.71 0.55
CA VAL A 255 -15.18 4.73 1.36
C VAL A 255 -16.15 4.10 2.35
N ALA A 256 -16.97 3.15 1.91
CA ALA A 256 -17.91 2.44 2.77
C ALA A 256 -17.20 1.72 3.93
N THR A 257 -16.08 1.04 3.66
CA THR A 257 -15.30 0.34 4.70
C THR A 257 -14.70 1.32 5.71
N VAL A 258 -14.05 2.38 5.22
CA VAL A 258 -13.43 3.40 6.06
C VAL A 258 -14.49 4.15 6.89
N SER A 259 -15.60 4.57 6.28
CA SER A 259 -16.70 5.25 6.98
C SER A 259 -17.34 4.35 8.03
N PHE A 260 -17.53 3.06 7.73
CA PHE A 260 -18.05 2.09 8.71
C PHE A 260 -17.12 1.99 9.92
N LEU A 261 -15.81 1.78 9.70
CA LEU A 261 -14.84 1.68 10.79
C LEU A 261 -14.74 2.98 11.60
N ALA A 262 -14.72 4.14 10.95
CA ALA A 262 -14.69 5.43 11.61
C ALA A 262 -15.94 5.66 12.48
N MET A 263 -17.12 5.25 11.99
CA MET A 263 -18.36 5.32 12.75
C MET A 263 -18.34 4.38 13.97
N GLN A 264 -17.82 3.15 13.82
CA GLN A 264 -17.66 2.23 14.95
C GLN A 264 -16.70 2.80 16.00
N ALA A 265 -15.59 3.41 15.58
CA ALA A 265 -14.65 4.07 16.47
C ALA A 265 -15.28 5.26 17.20
N TYR A 266 -16.09 6.06 16.51
CA TYR A 266 -16.84 7.16 17.09
C TYR A 266 -17.84 6.67 18.15
N LEU A 267 -18.64 5.65 17.83
CA LEU A 267 -19.63 5.09 18.75
C LEU A 267 -18.98 4.47 20.01
N GLN A 268 -17.87 3.75 19.84
CA GLN A 268 -17.15 3.15 20.96
C GLN A 268 -16.64 4.22 21.95
N ARG A 269 -16.15 5.36 21.46
CA ARG A 269 -15.75 6.47 22.34
C ARG A 269 -16.92 7.10 23.05
N ARG A 270 -18.02 7.34 22.32
CA ARG A 270 -19.19 7.98 22.89
C ARG A 270 -19.74 7.15 24.05
N ALA A 271 -19.73 5.83 23.92
CA ALA A 271 -20.10 4.90 24.99
C ALA A 271 -19.09 4.88 26.16
N ALA A 272 -17.81 5.20 25.94
CA ALA A 272 -16.80 5.29 26.99
C ALA A 272 -16.82 6.62 27.76
N SER A 273 -17.41 7.67 27.17
CA SER A 273 -17.59 8.99 27.80
C SER A 273 -18.89 9.15 28.60
N THR A 274 -19.76 8.15 28.59
CA THR A 274 -21.04 8.07 29.30
C THR A 274 -20.95 7.07 30.44
#